data_AF-A0A2R7QPF7-F1
#
_entry.id   AF-A0A2R7QPF7-F1
#
_cell.length_a   1.000
_cell.length_b   1.000
_cell.length_c   1.000
_cell.angle_alpha   90.00
_cell.angle_beta   90.00
_cell.angle_gamma   90.00
#
_symmetry.space_group_name_H-M   'P 1'
#
loop_
_entity.id
_entity.type
_entity.pdbx_description
1 polymer ?
#
loop_
_entity_poly.entity_id
_entity_poly.type
_entity_poly.pdbx_seq_one_letter_code
_entity_poly.pdbx_strand_id
1 'polypeptide(L)'
;MEEEIIDPDIPQDRRRLREDLVVMAGLAQRYIANELGIPDRSVLYRTRNRLQPWDPIFHSVTLQQLKSGGYPDDLGNFDNRIVSVGLWPDGAIPGMERMIVRVQSVSQGVIEAALVNERETVIVAAYLDFPHGVAHINIERGGVRSGESPPLEEDLRAFYTLYYNVLGNRVVELTIDGFEPVDCEVVIPVNMMLTLPPHEAVEATVSEVLAKYGHAPVAEAPTIPNHT
;
A
#
# COMPACT_ATOMS: atom_id res chain seq x y z
N MET A 1 -23.82 -2.31 55.22
CA MET A 1 -22.48 -2.45 54.60
C MET A 1 -22.15 -1.09 54.08
N GLU A 2 -21.18 -0.41 54.70
CA GLU A 2 -20.68 0.87 54.20
C GLU A 2 -19.98 0.61 52.87
N GLU A 3 -20.41 1.29 51.80
CA GLU A 3 -19.68 1.27 50.53
C GLU A 3 -18.34 1.98 50.76
N GLU A 4 -17.24 1.26 50.55
CA GLU A 4 -15.88 1.80 50.60
C GLU A 4 -15.76 2.86 49.49
N ILE A 5 -15.81 4.14 49.88
CA ILE A 5 -15.70 5.26 48.95
C ILE A 5 -14.23 5.36 48.52
N ILE A 6 -13.96 5.02 47.26
CA ILE A 6 -12.62 5.09 46.66
C ILE A 6 -12.28 6.55 46.35
N ASP A 7 -11.21 7.07 46.96
CA ASP A 7 -10.76 8.45 46.79
C ASP A 7 -9.53 8.52 45.87
N PRO A 8 -9.63 9.13 44.67
CA PRO A 8 -8.51 9.22 43.72
C PRO A 8 -7.32 10.06 44.23
N ASP A 9 -7.49 10.85 45.30
CA ASP A 9 -6.41 11.61 45.94
C ASP A 9 -5.58 10.75 46.91
N ILE A 10 -6.05 9.55 47.26
CA ILE A 10 -5.30 8.57 48.05
C ILE A 10 -4.40 7.73 47.10
N PRO A 11 -3.07 7.67 47.32
CA PRO A 11 -2.15 6.93 46.44
C PRO A 11 -2.39 5.42 46.31
N GLN A 12 -3.10 4.81 47.25
CA GLN A 12 -3.49 3.38 47.21
C GLN A 12 -4.73 3.18 46.34
N ASP A 13 -5.76 4.00 46.52
CA ASP A 13 -6.98 3.98 45.72
C ASP A 13 -6.72 4.33 44.26
N ARG A 14 -5.81 5.28 44.00
CA ARG A 14 -5.32 5.58 42.65
C ARG A 14 -4.66 4.38 41.97
N ARG A 15 -3.96 3.53 42.72
CA ARG A 15 -3.34 2.30 42.20
C ARG A 15 -4.42 1.26 41.86
N ARG A 16 -5.36 1.03 42.78
CA ARG A 16 -6.54 0.18 42.55
C ARG A 16 -7.31 0.62 41.31
N LEU A 17 -7.67 1.90 41.20
CA LEU A 17 -8.37 2.45 40.03
C LEU A 17 -7.59 2.22 38.72
N ARG A 18 -6.26 2.33 38.74
CA ARG A 18 -5.41 2.08 37.57
C ARG A 18 -5.43 0.60 37.15
N GLU A 19 -5.37 -0.30 38.13
CA GLU A 19 -5.42 -1.75 37.89
C GLU A 19 -6.82 -2.16 37.37
N ASP A 20 -7.87 -1.63 37.98
CA ASP A 20 -9.25 -1.88 37.58
C ASP A 20 -9.57 -1.29 36.20
N LEU A 21 -9.01 -0.12 35.84
CA LEU A 21 -9.15 0.48 34.51
C LEU A 21 -8.63 -0.44 33.39
N VAL A 22 -7.56 -1.19 33.63
CA VAL A 22 -7.03 -2.15 32.66
C VAL A 22 -8.00 -3.31 32.48
N VAL A 23 -8.57 -3.81 33.59
CA VAL A 23 -9.58 -4.87 33.57
C VAL A 23 -10.86 -4.39 32.85
N MET A 24 -11.33 -3.20 33.17
CA MET A 24 -12.51 -2.58 32.53
C MET A 24 -12.27 -2.33 31.04
N ALA A 25 -11.09 -1.87 30.64
CA ALA A 25 -10.73 -1.71 29.23
C ALA A 25 -10.74 -3.06 28.50
N GLY A 26 -10.19 -4.11 29.10
CA GLY A 26 -10.22 -5.47 28.54
C GLY A 26 -11.64 -6.05 28.42
N LEU A 27 -12.47 -5.84 29.45
CA LEU A 27 -13.88 -6.25 29.43
C LEU A 27 -14.69 -5.48 28.37
N ALA A 28 -14.46 -4.16 28.24
CA ALA A 28 -15.09 -3.34 27.22
C ALA A 28 -14.70 -3.79 25.81
N GLN A 29 -13.40 -4.03 25.55
CA GLN A 29 -12.94 -4.58 24.27
C GLN A 29 -13.57 -5.94 23.97
N ARG A 30 -13.65 -6.82 24.97
CA ARG A 30 -14.28 -8.14 24.85
C ARG A 30 -15.77 -8.04 24.55
N TYR A 31 -16.50 -7.11 25.18
CA TYR A 31 -17.92 -6.85 24.94
C TYR A 31 -18.14 -6.30 23.51
N ILE A 32 -17.33 -5.32 23.10
CA ILE A 32 -17.38 -4.75 21.74
C ILE A 32 -17.15 -5.84 20.68
N ALA A 33 -16.14 -6.70 20.88
CA ALA A 33 -15.82 -7.75 19.93
C ALA A 33 -16.88 -8.87 19.89
N ASN A 34 -17.32 -9.38 21.04
CA ASN A 34 -18.14 -10.59 21.10
C ASN A 34 -19.65 -10.33 21.17
N GLU A 35 -20.08 -9.29 21.88
CA GLU A 35 -21.51 -9.00 22.08
C GLU A 35 -22.03 -8.01 21.03
N LEU A 36 -21.24 -6.98 20.68
CA LEU A 36 -21.62 -6.03 19.62
C LEU A 36 -21.22 -6.51 18.22
N GLY A 37 -20.40 -7.57 18.12
CA GLY A 37 -19.92 -8.11 16.85
C GLY A 37 -19.07 -7.13 16.04
N ILE A 38 -18.48 -6.12 16.70
CA ILE A 38 -17.65 -5.12 16.02
C ILE A 38 -16.23 -5.70 15.93
N PRO A 39 -15.74 -6.04 14.73
CA PRO A 39 -14.41 -6.60 14.56
C PRO A 39 -13.35 -5.59 15.02
N ASP A 40 -12.35 -6.08 15.75
CA ASP A 40 -11.19 -5.27 16.11
C ASP A 40 -10.31 -4.98 14.88
N ARG A 41 -9.28 -4.14 15.06
CA ARG A 41 -8.37 -3.78 13.96
C ARG A 41 -7.69 -4.99 13.32
N SER A 42 -7.35 -6.01 14.08
CA SER A 42 -6.67 -7.21 13.57
C SER A 42 -7.63 -8.09 12.76
N VAL A 43 -8.87 -8.21 13.20
CA VAL A 43 -9.92 -8.90 12.44
C VAL A 43 -10.23 -8.13 11.16
N LEU A 44 -10.48 -6.82 11.25
CA LEU A 44 -10.70 -5.97 10.07
C LEU A 44 -9.56 -6.07 9.06
N TYR A 45 -8.31 -6.02 9.53
CA TYR A 45 -7.15 -6.17 8.66
C TYR A 45 -7.14 -7.51 7.91
N ARG A 46 -7.58 -8.60 8.55
CA ARG A 46 -7.60 -9.94 7.95
C ARG A 46 -8.82 -10.23 7.07
N THR A 47 -9.96 -9.62 7.35
CA THR A 47 -11.24 -10.00 6.73
C THR A 47 -11.81 -8.96 5.80
N ARG A 48 -11.27 -7.73 5.79
CA ARG A 48 -11.74 -6.65 4.91
C ARG A 48 -11.33 -6.93 3.47
N ASN A 49 -12.31 -7.02 2.58
CA ASN A 49 -12.05 -6.98 1.15
C ASN A 49 -11.78 -5.53 0.74
N ARG A 50 -10.49 -5.20 0.55
CA ARG A 50 -10.01 -3.89 0.12
C ARG A 50 -10.29 -3.63 -1.36
N LEU A 51 -10.37 -4.68 -2.17
CA LEU A 51 -10.67 -4.60 -3.61
C LEU A 51 -12.16 -4.44 -3.93
N GLN A 52 -13.05 -4.66 -2.95
CA GLN A 52 -14.50 -4.57 -3.15
C GLN A 52 -14.95 -3.27 -3.84
N PRO A 53 -14.39 -2.07 -3.55
CA PRO A 53 -14.82 -0.86 -4.23
C PRO A 53 -14.58 -0.87 -5.75
N TRP A 54 -13.68 -1.73 -6.23
CA TRP A 54 -13.37 -1.91 -7.64
C TRP A 54 -14.14 -3.05 -8.30
N ASP A 55 -14.98 -3.78 -7.57
CA ASP A 55 -15.87 -4.80 -8.13
C ASP A 55 -16.64 -4.30 -9.37
N PRO A 56 -17.21 -3.08 -9.42
CA PRO A 56 -18.00 -2.63 -10.57
C PRO A 56 -17.16 -2.28 -11.81
N ILE A 57 -15.83 -2.30 -11.72
CA ILE A 57 -14.95 -2.13 -12.88
C ILE A 57 -15.01 -3.36 -13.80
N PHE A 58 -15.25 -4.53 -13.23
CA PHE A 58 -15.24 -5.81 -13.94
C PHE A 58 -16.66 -6.25 -14.28
N HIS A 59 -16.81 -6.94 -15.41
CA HIS A 59 -18.04 -7.65 -15.70
C HIS A 59 -18.27 -8.74 -14.64
N SER A 60 -19.53 -8.99 -14.26
CA SER A 60 -19.87 -9.90 -13.14
C SER A 60 -19.29 -11.30 -13.30
N VAL A 61 -19.26 -11.83 -14.52
CA VAL A 61 -18.67 -13.13 -14.86
C VAL A 61 -17.15 -13.15 -14.62
N THR A 62 -16.43 -12.13 -15.12
CA THR A 62 -14.99 -11.95 -14.91
C THR A 62 -14.68 -11.84 -13.42
N LEU A 63 -15.46 -11.04 -12.68
CA LEU A 63 -15.27 -10.86 -11.25
C LEU A 63 -15.47 -12.17 -10.46
N GLN A 64 -16.49 -12.95 -10.79
CA GLN A 64 -16.71 -14.26 -10.16
C GLN A 64 -15.57 -15.23 -10.44
N GLN A 65 -15.02 -15.22 -11.66
CA GLN A 65 -13.84 -16.01 -12.00
C GLN A 65 -12.63 -15.58 -11.17
N LEU A 66 -12.33 -14.29 -11.10
CA LEU A 66 -11.23 -13.76 -10.28
C LEU A 66 -11.39 -14.14 -8.81
N LYS A 67 -12.56 -13.92 -8.21
CA LYS A 67 -12.84 -14.24 -6.80
C LYS A 67 -12.79 -15.74 -6.48
N SER A 68 -12.96 -16.60 -7.48
CA SER A 68 -12.84 -18.07 -7.32
C SER A 68 -11.43 -18.60 -7.64
N GLY A 69 -10.46 -17.72 -7.89
CA GLY A 69 -9.09 -18.09 -8.23
C GLY A 69 -8.90 -18.51 -9.69
N GLY A 70 -9.83 -18.15 -10.56
CA GLY A 70 -9.80 -18.46 -11.99
C GLY A 70 -8.88 -17.54 -12.81
N TYR A 71 -8.88 -17.79 -14.12
CA TYR A 71 -8.09 -17.08 -15.13
C TYR A 71 -9.05 -16.56 -16.21
N PRO A 72 -9.61 -15.34 -16.08
CA PRO A 72 -10.47 -14.78 -17.12
C PRO A 72 -9.66 -14.45 -18.39
N ASP A 73 -10.25 -14.72 -19.56
CA ASP A 73 -9.63 -14.41 -20.85
C ASP A 73 -9.67 -12.90 -21.18
N ASP A 74 -10.60 -12.17 -20.58
CA ASP A 74 -10.81 -10.73 -20.79
C ASP A 74 -11.10 -10.01 -19.47
N LEU A 75 -10.32 -8.97 -19.21
CA LEU A 75 -10.48 -8.05 -18.07
C LEU A 75 -11.24 -6.77 -18.47
N GLY A 76 -11.75 -6.71 -19.69
CA GLY A 76 -12.42 -5.57 -20.27
C GLY A 76 -11.50 -4.35 -20.31
N ASN A 77 -12.04 -3.20 -19.88
CA ASN A 77 -11.30 -1.93 -19.88
C ASN A 77 -10.48 -1.73 -18.61
N PHE A 78 -10.10 -2.80 -17.90
CA PHE A 78 -9.17 -2.69 -16.78
C PHE A 78 -7.73 -2.53 -17.27
N ASP A 79 -7.33 -3.30 -18.28
CA ASP A 79 -6.07 -3.06 -18.98
C ASP A 79 -6.15 -1.71 -19.72
N ASN A 80 -5.07 -0.95 -19.67
CA ASN A 80 -4.96 0.42 -20.19
C ASN A 80 -5.80 1.47 -19.46
N ARG A 81 -6.39 1.12 -18.31
CA ARG A 81 -7.10 2.09 -17.47
C ARG A 81 -6.13 3.05 -16.79
N ILE A 82 -6.59 4.27 -16.54
CA ILE A 82 -5.84 5.26 -15.79
C ILE A 82 -6.12 5.07 -14.30
N VAL A 83 -5.04 5.03 -13.51
CA VAL A 83 -5.04 4.95 -12.06
C VAL A 83 -4.04 5.97 -11.52
N SER A 84 -4.34 6.58 -10.38
CA SER A 84 -3.35 7.38 -9.65
C SER A 84 -2.75 6.57 -8.51
N VAL A 85 -1.47 6.83 -8.22
CA VAL A 85 -0.76 6.26 -7.06
C VAL A 85 -0.55 7.37 -6.05
N GLY A 86 -1.03 7.16 -4.83
CA GLY A 86 -1.01 8.14 -3.75
C GLY A 86 -0.52 7.59 -2.43
N LEU A 87 -0.35 8.49 -1.47
CA LEU A 87 -0.07 8.18 -0.08
C LEU A 87 -1.22 8.70 0.78
N TRP A 88 -1.81 7.85 1.61
CA TRP A 88 -2.83 8.31 2.55
C TRP A 88 -2.19 9.13 3.69
N PRO A 89 -2.79 10.25 4.12
CA PRO A 89 -3.99 10.92 3.60
C PRO A 89 -3.69 12.05 2.58
N ASP A 90 -2.48 12.09 2.03
CA ASP A 90 -1.95 13.22 1.27
C ASP A 90 -2.46 13.26 -0.19
N GLY A 91 -2.99 12.13 -0.69
CA GLY A 91 -3.50 12.00 -2.05
C GLY A 91 -2.44 11.54 -3.05
N ALA A 92 -2.66 11.81 -4.33
CA ALA A 92 -1.78 11.36 -5.41
C ALA A 92 -0.38 11.99 -5.30
N ILE A 93 0.65 11.19 -5.58
CA ILE A 93 2.03 11.66 -5.65
C ILE A 93 2.21 12.45 -6.95
N PRO A 94 2.81 13.66 -6.91
CA PRO A 94 3.15 14.40 -8.12
C PRO A 94 4.01 13.57 -9.09
N GLY A 95 3.57 13.45 -10.35
CA GLY A 95 4.17 12.59 -11.36
C GLY A 95 3.57 11.17 -11.44
N MET A 96 2.63 10.83 -10.56
CA MET A 96 1.90 9.55 -10.54
C MET A 96 0.38 9.73 -10.49
N GLU A 97 -0.13 10.91 -10.82
CA GLU A 97 -1.58 11.19 -10.89
C GLU A 97 -2.25 10.44 -12.03
N ARG A 98 -1.48 10.12 -13.08
CA ARG A 98 -1.96 9.45 -14.29
C ARG A 98 -1.01 8.32 -14.68
N MET A 99 -1.19 7.19 -14.04
CA MET A 99 -0.52 5.94 -14.38
C MET A 99 -1.46 5.08 -15.23
N ILE A 100 -0.91 4.40 -16.23
CA ILE A 100 -1.64 3.47 -17.08
C ILE A 100 -1.41 2.07 -16.51
N VAL A 101 -2.50 1.34 -16.25
CA VAL A 101 -2.46 -0.07 -15.88
C VAL A 101 -2.06 -0.88 -17.10
N ARG A 102 -1.00 -1.68 -16.98
CA ARG A 102 -0.60 -2.70 -17.97
C ARG A 102 -0.65 -4.06 -17.30
N VAL A 103 -1.64 -4.87 -17.65
CA VAL A 103 -1.77 -6.22 -17.10
C VAL A 103 -0.65 -7.10 -17.68
N GLN A 104 0.13 -7.72 -16.80
CA GLN A 104 1.22 -8.61 -17.18
C GLN A 104 0.78 -10.07 -17.16
N SER A 105 0.05 -10.47 -16.12
CA SER A 105 -0.44 -11.84 -15.94
C SER A 105 -1.64 -11.89 -14.98
N VAL A 106 -2.39 -13.00 -14.96
CA VAL A 106 -3.58 -13.16 -14.10
C VAL A 106 -3.60 -14.54 -13.43
N SER A 107 -2.70 -14.84 -12.51
CA SER A 107 -2.61 -16.19 -11.93
C SER A 107 -3.44 -16.39 -10.67
N GLN A 108 -4.22 -17.47 -10.62
CA GLN A 108 -4.99 -17.85 -9.43
C GLN A 108 -5.91 -16.74 -8.90
N GLY A 109 -6.56 -15.97 -9.79
CA GLY A 109 -7.37 -14.82 -9.41
C GLY A 109 -6.59 -13.57 -8.98
N VAL A 110 -5.26 -13.60 -9.08
CA VAL A 110 -4.38 -12.46 -8.82
C VAL A 110 -4.01 -11.79 -10.13
N ILE A 111 -4.34 -10.51 -10.27
CA ILE A 111 -3.88 -9.70 -11.41
C ILE A 111 -2.52 -9.10 -11.08
N GLU A 112 -1.48 -9.47 -11.83
CA GLU A 112 -0.19 -8.79 -11.82
C GLU A 112 -0.20 -7.67 -12.86
N ALA A 113 0.02 -6.44 -12.42
CA ALA A 113 0.01 -5.27 -13.28
C ALA A 113 1.24 -4.40 -13.06
N ALA A 114 1.73 -3.80 -14.13
CA ALA A 114 2.64 -2.66 -14.06
C ALA A 114 1.83 -1.38 -14.23
N LEU A 115 1.93 -0.48 -13.27
CA LEU A 115 1.43 0.88 -13.39
C LEU A 115 2.57 1.72 -13.98
N VAL A 116 2.34 2.32 -15.14
CA VAL A 116 3.38 3.08 -15.87
C VAL A 116 2.94 4.52 -16.08
N ASN A 117 3.82 5.50 -15.89
CA ASN A 117 3.50 6.88 -16.25
C ASN A 117 3.42 7.03 -17.79
N GLU A 118 2.89 8.16 -18.27
CA GLU A 118 2.71 8.40 -19.72
C GLU A 118 4.03 8.34 -20.52
N ARG A 119 5.17 8.62 -19.85
CA ARG A 119 6.51 8.57 -20.46
C ARG A 119 7.19 7.20 -20.35
N GLU A 120 6.55 6.23 -19.71
CA GLU A 120 7.07 4.88 -19.42
C GLU A 120 8.42 4.88 -18.68
N THR A 121 8.72 5.96 -17.96
CA THR A 121 9.95 6.14 -17.18
C THR A 121 9.78 5.74 -15.73
N VAL A 122 8.55 5.72 -15.20
CA VAL A 122 8.24 5.30 -13.82
C VAL A 122 7.34 4.09 -13.86
N ILE A 123 7.73 3.05 -13.14
CA ILE A 123 6.97 1.79 -13.05
C ILE A 123 6.73 1.43 -11.59
N VAL A 124 5.49 1.10 -11.26
CA VAL A 124 5.09 0.56 -9.97
C VAL A 124 4.43 -0.79 -10.19
N ALA A 125 4.95 -1.85 -9.60
CA ALA A 125 4.36 -3.19 -9.72
C ALA A 125 3.23 -3.35 -8.69
N ALA A 126 2.07 -3.82 -9.16
CA ALA A 126 0.88 -4.02 -8.36
C ALA A 126 0.34 -5.45 -8.52
N TYR A 127 -0.18 -6.01 -7.43
CA TYR A 127 -0.87 -7.30 -7.40
C TYR A 127 -2.26 -7.10 -6.81
N LEU A 128 -3.29 -7.49 -7.55
CA LEU A 128 -4.68 -7.43 -7.08
C LEU A 128 -5.17 -8.85 -6.83
N ASP A 129 -5.14 -9.30 -5.58
CA ASP A 129 -5.57 -10.62 -5.13
C ASP A 129 -7.07 -10.60 -4.82
N PHE A 130 -7.89 -10.93 -5.81
CA PHE A 130 -9.35 -10.97 -5.65
C PHE A 130 -9.86 -12.06 -4.71
N PRO A 131 -9.28 -13.29 -4.69
CA PRO A 131 -9.67 -14.31 -3.72
C PRO A 131 -9.55 -13.85 -2.26
N HIS A 132 -8.49 -13.11 -1.92
CA HIS A 132 -8.27 -12.61 -0.57
C HIS A 132 -8.75 -11.16 -0.37
N GLY A 133 -9.11 -10.47 -1.44
CA GLY A 133 -9.56 -9.08 -1.41
C GLY A 133 -8.45 -8.10 -1.04
N VAL A 134 -7.20 -8.37 -1.42
CA VAL A 134 -6.03 -7.59 -1.04
C VAL A 134 -5.36 -6.98 -2.26
N ALA A 135 -4.92 -5.73 -2.15
CA ALA A 135 -4.04 -5.09 -3.14
C ALA A 135 -2.64 -4.98 -2.56
N HIS A 136 -1.62 -5.35 -3.33
CA HIS A 136 -0.23 -5.21 -2.95
C HIS A 136 0.52 -4.30 -3.93
N ILE A 137 1.41 -3.48 -3.40
CA ILE A 137 2.45 -2.81 -4.19
C ILE A 137 3.79 -3.47 -3.89
N ASN A 138 4.54 -3.78 -4.94
CA ASN A 138 5.90 -4.28 -4.84
C ASN A 138 6.87 -3.19 -5.35
N ILE A 139 7.53 -2.55 -4.39
CA ILE A 139 8.48 -1.48 -4.66
C ILE A 139 9.83 -1.97 -5.21
N GLU A 140 10.19 -3.25 -5.03
CA GLU A 140 11.41 -3.84 -5.62
C GLU A 140 11.28 -4.07 -7.11
N ARG A 141 10.08 -4.51 -7.54
CA ARG A 141 9.78 -4.75 -8.96
C ARG A 141 9.44 -3.45 -9.70
N GLY A 142 9.15 -2.39 -8.97
CA GLY A 142 9.04 -1.04 -9.49
C GLY A 142 10.42 -0.39 -9.73
N GLY A 143 10.41 0.80 -10.33
CA GLY A 143 11.63 1.55 -10.54
C GLY A 143 11.47 2.70 -11.51
N VAL A 144 12.57 3.44 -11.67
CA VAL A 144 12.74 4.39 -12.76
C VAL A 144 13.55 3.72 -13.86
N ARG A 145 13.07 3.80 -15.10
CA ARG A 145 13.70 3.21 -16.28
C ARG A 145 14.07 4.29 -17.29
N SER A 146 15.18 4.06 -17.98
CA SER A 146 15.53 4.80 -19.19
C SER A 146 15.03 4.02 -20.39
N GLY A 147 13.85 4.37 -20.89
CA GLY A 147 13.31 3.85 -22.15
C GLY A 147 13.83 4.65 -23.35
N GLU A 148 12.95 4.95 -24.30
CA GLU A 148 13.26 5.87 -25.41
C GLU A 148 13.54 7.30 -24.94
N SER A 149 12.93 7.70 -23.82
CA SER A 149 13.18 8.96 -23.14
C SER A 149 13.93 8.74 -21.84
N PRO A 150 14.96 9.55 -21.53
CA PRO A 150 15.59 9.51 -20.22
C PRO A 150 14.61 10.00 -19.13
N PRO A 151 14.70 9.47 -17.91
CA PRO A 151 13.90 9.96 -16.80
C PRO A 151 14.27 11.40 -16.46
N LEU A 152 13.25 12.19 -16.09
CA LEU A 152 13.42 13.54 -15.59
C LEU A 152 13.61 13.54 -14.06
N GLU A 153 14.04 14.66 -13.50
CA GLU A 153 14.09 14.83 -12.04
C GLU A 153 12.73 14.55 -11.40
N GLU A 154 11.64 14.97 -12.05
CA GLU A 154 10.27 14.75 -11.58
C GLU A 154 9.94 13.25 -11.48
N ASP A 155 10.40 12.43 -12.43
CA ASP A 155 10.20 10.97 -12.42
C ASP A 155 10.94 10.32 -11.24
N LEU A 156 12.18 10.75 -11.02
CA LEU A 156 13.01 10.30 -9.89
C LEU A 156 12.35 10.67 -8.57
N ARG A 157 11.93 11.93 -8.44
CA ARG A 157 11.29 12.47 -7.25
C ARG A 157 9.98 11.75 -6.96
N ALA A 158 9.15 11.49 -7.97
CA ALA A 158 7.91 10.75 -7.83
C ALA A 158 8.16 9.34 -7.29
N PHE A 159 9.06 8.57 -7.93
CA PHE A 159 9.37 7.21 -7.51
C PHE A 159 9.99 7.14 -6.12
N TYR A 160 10.99 7.96 -5.83
CA TYR A 160 11.63 7.95 -4.51
C TYR A 160 10.72 8.46 -3.40
N THR A 161 9.78 9.37 -3.72
CA THR A 161 8.73 9.77 -2.76
C THR A 161 7.89 8.57 -2.36
N LEU A 162 7.41 7.77 -3.33
CA LEU A 162 6.71 6.52 -3.04
C LEU A 162 7.60 5.59 -2.21
N TYR A 163 8.81 5.29 -2.70
CA TYR A 163 9.73 4.34 -2.11
C TYR A 163 10.02 4.64 -0.63
N TYR A 164 10.50 5.84 -0.31
CA TYR A 164 10.91 6.16 1.06
C TYR A 164 9.75 6.32 2.02
N ASN A 165 8.58 6.79 1.56
CA ASN A 165 7.40 6.86 2.41
C ASN A 165 6.85 5.48 2.74
N VAL A 166 6.87 4.56 1.78
CA VAL A 166 6.53 3.16 1.99
C VAL A 166 7.47 2.51 3.03
N LEU A 167 8.78 2.74 2.93
CA LEU A 167 9.74 2.31 3.96
C LEU A 167 9.45 2.93 5.33
N GLY A 168 8.90 4.13 5.34
CA GLY A 168 8.38 4.82 6.53
C GLY A 168 7.03 4.31 7.03
N ASN A 169 6.52 3.18 6.50
CA ASN A 169 5.21 2.58 6.83
C ASN A 169 4.00 3.46 6.48
N ARG A 170 4.12 4.34 5.48
CA ARG A 170 2.96 5.04 4.91
C ARG A 170 2.10 4.06 4.10
N VAL A 171 0.79 4.30 4.10
CA VAL A 171 -0.17 3.52 3.32
C VAL A 171 -0.21 4.06 1.91
N VAL A 172 -0.04 3.18 0.92
CA VAL A 172 -0.21 3.52 -0.50
C VAL A 172 -1.68 3.37 -0.86
N GLU A 173 -2.22 4.29 -1.64
CA GLU A 173 -3.56 4.22 -2.18
C GLU A 173 -3.53 4.21 -3.71
N LEU A 174 -4.36 3.37 -4.31
CA LEU A 174 -4.65 3.41 -5.75
C LEU A 174 -6.04 4.01 -5.94
N THR A 175 -6.16 4.99 -6.84
CA THR A 175 -7.46 5.62 -7.13
C THR A 175 -7.77 5.57 -8.62
N ILE A 176 -8.99 5.18 -8.94
CA ILE A 176 -9.54 5.22 -10.30
C ILE A 176 -10.71 6.19 -10.27
N ASP A 177 -10.77 7.12 -11.23
CA ASP A 177 -11.82 8.12 -11.30
C ASP A 177 -13.22 7.49 -11.26
N GLY A 178 -14.05 7.98 -10.34
CA GLY A 178 -15.42 7.49 -10.14
C GLY A 178 -15.55 6.26 -9.24
N PHE A 179 -14.47 5.75 -8.66
CA PHE A 179 -14.46 4.64 -7.71
C PHE A 179 -13.81 5.07 -6.39
N GLU A 180 -14.12 4.37 -5.29
CA GLU A 180 -13.42 4.63 -4.03
C GLU A 180 -11.95 4.16 -4.13
N PRO A 181 -11.02 4.85 -3.45
CA PRO A 181 -9.63 4.43 -3.38
C PRO A 181 -9.46 3.05 -2.73
N VAL A 182 -8.44 2.33 -3.16
CA VAL A 182 -8.02 1.05 -2.59
C VAL A 182 -6.70 1.23 -1.87
N ASP A 183 -6.67 0.93 -0.58
CA ASP A 183 -5.46 0.95 0.22
C ASP A 183 -4.65 -0.33 0.03
N CYS A 184 -3.37 -0.18 -0.28
CA CYS A 184 -2.48 -1.30 -0.61
C CYS A 184 -1.65 -1.72 0.60
N GLU A 185 -1.48 -3.02 0.73
CA GLU A 185 -0.38 -3.59 1.49
C GLU A 185 0.91 -3.42 0.70
N VAL A 186 2.05 -3.30 1.39
CA VAL A 186 3.32 -3.15 0.70
C VAL A 186 4.21 -4.35 0.98
N VAL A 187 4.71 -4.93 -0.10
CA VAL A 187 5.80 -5.91 -0.04
C VAL A 187 7.11 -5.14 -0.03
N ILE A 188 7.75 -5.16 1.14
CA ILE A 188 9.04 -4.48 1.40
C ILE A 188 10.14 -5.57 1.55
N PRO A 189 11.33 -5.38 0.96
CA PRO A 189 12.48 -6.24 1.24
C PRO A 189 12.77 -6.37 2.73
N VAL A 190 13.16 -7.57 3.16
CA VAL A 190 13.68 -7.79 4.51
C VAL A 190 15.02 -7.07 4.69
N ASN A 191 15.21 -6.40 5.84
CA ASN A 191 16.44 -5.72 6.29
C ASN A 191 16.75 -4.32 5.73
N MET A 192 15.74 -3.47 5.51
CA MET A 192 15.98 -2.04 5.27
C MET A 192 15.79 -1.23 6.55
N MET A 193 16.81 -0.44 6.90
CA MET A 193 16.70 0.60 7.91
C MET A 193 16.84 1.96 7.23
N LEU A 194 15.84 2.81 7.38
CA LEU A 194 15.96 4.21 7.02
C LEU A 194 16.93 4.89 8.00
N THR A 195 18.00 5.46 7.47
CA THR A 195 18.95 6.27 8.26
C THR A 195 18.59 7.76 8.25
N LEU A 196 17.67 8.17 7.38
CA LEU A 196 17.18 9.53 7.21
C LEU A 196 15.64 9.55 7.19
N PRO A 197 15.00 10.65 7.60
CA PRO A 197 13.57 10.87 7.35
C PRO A 197 13.25 10.77 5.85
N PRO A 198 12.04 10.31 5.47
CA PRO A 198 11.70 10.08 4.05
C PRO A 198 11.96 11.28 3.13
N HIS A 199 11.59 12.49 3.54
CA HIS A 199 11.79 13.69 2.72
C HIS A 199 13.27 13.99 2.47
N GLU A 200 14.13 13.85 3.48
CA GLU A 200 15.59 14.04 3.34
C GLU A 200 16.21 12.94 2.47
N ALA A 201 15.73 11.70 2.62
CA ALA A 201 16.19 10.57 1.81
C ALA A 201 15.85 10.76 0.32
N VAL A 202 14.68 11.32 0.00
CA VAL A 202 14.29 11.67 -1.38
C VAL A 202 15.28 12.69 -1.95
N GLU A 203 15.50 13.83 -1.28
CA GLU A 203 16.39 14.88 -1.79
C GLU A 203 17.82 14.39 -1.98
N ALA A 204 18.35 13.62 -1.01
CA ALA A 204 19.70 13.07 -1.07
C ALA A 204 19.85 12.13 -2.28
N THR A 205 18.88 11.25 -2.49
CA THR A 205 18.92 10.25 -3.57
C THR A 205 18.74 10.89 -4.93
N VAL A 206 17.78 11.81 -5.08
CA VAL A 206 17.60 12.55 -6.34
C VAL A 206 18.89 13.31 -6.69
N SER A 207 19.51 13.98 -5.71
CA SER A 207 20.78 14.69 -5.92
C SER A 207 21.92 13.75 -6.34
N GLU A 208 22.07 12.61 -5.68
CA GLU A 208 23.10 11.60 -6.01
C GLU A 208 22.91 11.04 -7.41
N VAL A 209 21.67 10.68 -7.76
CA VAL A 209 21.30 10.18 -9.08
C VAL A 209 21.61 11.25 -10.13
N LEU A 210 21.12 12.49 -9.98
CA LEU A 210 21.42 13.56 -10.94
C LEU A 210 22.92 13.82 -11.10
N ALA A 211 23.69 13.80 -10.01
CA ALA A 211 25.14 13.97 -10.05
C ALA A 211 25.84 12.83 -10.81
N LYS A 212 25.34 11.60 -10.69
CA LYS A 212 25.85 10.41 -11.39
C LYS A 212 25.48 10.40 -12.87
N TYR A 213 24.35 10.98 -13.24
CA TYR A 213 23.77 10.88 -14.60
C TYR A 213 23.81 12.16 -15.42
N GLY A 214 24.42 13.23 -14.90
CA GLY A 214 24.92 14.34 -15.71
C GLY A 214 25.93 13.92 -16.80
N HIS A 215 26.38 12.64 -16.84
CA HIS A 215 27.38 12.11 -17.80
C HIS A 215 27.01 10.80 -18.57
N ALA A 216 25.86 10.11 -18.32
CA ALA A 216 25.36 8.91 -19.07
C ALA A 216 24.07 8.35 -18.40
N PRO A 217 23.27 7.41 -18.97
CA PRO A 217 21.97 6.99 -18.40
C PRO A 217 22.04 5.87 -17.32
N VAL A 218 21.01 5.78 -16.48
CA VAL A 218 20.88 4.89 -15.29
C VAL A 218 20.46 3.48 -15.66
N ALA A 219 21.18 2.52 -15.07
CA ALA A 219 20.93 1.08 -15.10
C ALA A 219 19.69 0.63 -14.29
N GLU A 220 19.16 -0.52 -14.69
CA GLU A 220 18.12 -1.30 -14.03
C GLU A 220 18.42 -1.58 -12.54
N ALA A 221 17.35 -1.80 -11.77
CA ALA A 221 17.43 -2.23 -10.38
C ALA A 221 18.39 -3.42 -10.19
N PRO A 222 19.16 -3.48 -9.09
CA PRO A 222 20.12 -4.54 -8.86
C PRO A 222 19.44 -5.91 -8.86
N THR A 223 19.81 -6.74 -9.83
CA THR A 223 19.43 -8.15 -9.88
C THR A 223 20.17 -8.91 -8.78
N ILE A 224 19.44 -9.50 -7.83
CA ILE A 224 20.00 -10.47 -6.89
C ILE A 224 20.21 -11.78 -7.66
N PRO A 225 21.41 -12.39 -7.63
CA PRO A 225 21.65 -13.66 -8.31
C PRO A 225 20.78 -14.76 -7.68
N ASN A 226 20.03 -15.48 -8.53
CA ASN A 226 19.40 -16.74 -8.17
C ASN A 226 20.50 -17.75 -7.84
N HIS A 227 20.68 -18.07 -6.55
CA HIS A 227 21.42 -19.24 -6.15
C HIS A 227 20.56 -20.48 -6.44
N THR A 228 20.99 -21.23 -7.45
CA THR A 228 20.57 -22.61 -7.72
C THR A 228 21.37 -23.55 -6.83
#